data_AF-A0A842WLN5-F1
#
_entry.id   AF-A0A842WLN5-F1
#
_cell.length_a   1.000
_cell.length_b   1.000
_cell.length_c   1.000
_cell.angle_alpha   90.00
_cell.angle_beta   90.00
_cell.angle_gamma   90.00
#
_symmetry.space_group_name_H-M   'P 1'
#
loop_
_entity.id
_entity.type
_entity.pdbx_description
1 polymer ?
#
loop_
_entity_poly.entity_id
_entity_poly.type
_entity_poly.pdbx_seq_one_letter_code
_entity_poly.pdbx_strand_id
1 'polypeptide(L)'
;MENGKTGAKSENNKDWAPEQSAFRQVHASQNAKRATQNSAELPTLKRAVRANWPAVKAQLEQLGACLPKQKLIQAITVLSEARKRRFLRSRRPKYGSMNKGFTEEELERFFRFVDDERFRLIFSFQAFLGLRIGEAIRINVKDINLRTRELRTFTEKSGKTDYLLIPDHLFEATLEFISA
;
A
#
# COMPACT_ATOMS: atom_id res chain seq x y z
N MET A 1 -34.99 -54.72 28.24
CA MET A 1 -35.63 -53.39 28.16
C MET A 1 -34.70 -52.55 27.30
N GLU A 2 -34.86 -52.63 25.96
CA GLU A 2 -35.60 -51.64 25.15
C GLU A 2 -35.05 -50.23 25.31
N ASN A 3 -34.83 -49.39 24.29
CA ASN A 3 -34.81 -49.42 22.83
C ASN A 3 -34.26 -48.03 22.45
N GLY A 4 -33.52 -47.85 21.35
CA GLY A 4 -33.21 -46.49 20.88
C GLY A 4 -32.10 -46.31 19.85
N LYS A 5 -32.23 -46.93 18.67
CA LYS A 5 -31.48 -46.56 17.46
C LYS A 5 -32.05 -45.28 16.81
N THR A 6 -31.19 -44.36 16.40
CA THR A 6 -31.26 -43.54 15.15
C THR A 6 -29.84 -43.01 14.89
N GLY A 7 -29.13 -43.17 13.76
CA GLY A 7 -29.54 -43.50 12.41
C GLY A 7 -29.67 -42.25 11.54
N ALA A 8 -28.57 -41.69 11.03
CA ALA A 8 -28.57 -40.85 9.82
C ALA A 8 -27.21 -40.94 9.09
N LYS A 9 -27.30 -41.39 7.84
CA LYS A 9 -26.25 -41.53 6.81
C LYS A 9 -26.14 -40.25 5.97
N SER A 10 -25.06 -40.21 5.18
CA SER A 10 -24.91 -39.53 3.86
C SER A 10 -24.84 -38.00 3.90
N GLU A 11 -24.21 -37.28 3.00
CA GLU A 11 -23.23 -37.42 1.91
C GLU A 11 -23.04 -35.96 1.44
N ASN A 12 -22.03 -35.71 0.60
CA ASN A 12 -21.93 -34.54 -0.29
C ASN A 12 -21.63 -33.17 0.34
N ASN A 13 -20.41 -32.67 0.10
CA ASN A 13 -20.25 -31.77 -1.06
C ASN A 13 -18.78 -31.59 -1.45
N LYS A 14 -18.32 -32.42 -2.38
CA LYS A 14 -17.39 -31.99 -3.42
C LYS A 14 -18.23 -31.13 -4.35
N ASP A 15 -17.98 -29.83 -4.40
CA ASP A 15 -18.24 -29.01 -5.60
C ASP A 15 -17.53 -27.66 -5.44
N TRP A 16 -16.30 -27.64 -5.92
CA TRP A 16 -15.49 -26.44 -6.11
C TRP A 16 -16.10 -25.69 -7.30
N ALA A 17 -16.93 -24.68 -7.03
CA ALA A 17 -17.62 -23.90 -8.06
C ALA A 17 -16.63 -23.22 -9.04
N PRO A 18 -16.57 -23.61 -10.33
CA PRO A 18 -15.68 -23.00 -11.32
C PRO A 18 -16.11 -21.59 -11.75
N GLU A 19 -17.37 -21.20 -11.46
CA GLU A 19 -18.00 -20.00 -12.01
C GLU A 19 -17.54 -18.69 -11.35
N GLN A 20 -17.07 -18.72 -10.10
CA GLN A 20 -16.59 -17.49 -9.43
C GLN A 20 -15.20 -17.04 -9.92
N SER A 21 -14.42 -17.96 -10.51
CA SER A 21 -13.08 -17.68 -11.04
C SER A 21 -13.14 -16.94 -12.38
N ALA A 22 -14.02 -17.38 -13.28
CA ALA A 22 -14.20 -16.78 -14.60
C ALA A 22 -14.73 -15.33 -14.50
N PHE A 23 -15.66 -15.05 -13.59
CA PHE A 23 -16.23 -13.71 -13.42
C PHE A 23 -15.17 -12.70 -12.90
N ARG A 24 -14.28 -13.14 -11.99
CA ARG A 24 -13.16 -12.31 -11.49
C ARG A 24 -12.11 -12.05 -12.55
N GLN A 25 -11.80 -13.04 -13.40
CA GLN A 25 -10.82 -12.89 -14.49
C GLN A 25 -11.28 -11.91 -15.57
N VAL A 26 -12.57 -11.94 -15.95
CA VAL A 26 -13.12 -11.03 -16.97
C VAL A 26 -13.11 -9.58 -16.47
N HIS A 27 -13.50 -9.33 -15.21
CA HIS A 27 -13.46 -7.98 -14.63
C HIS A 27 -12.03 -7.46 -14.41
N ALA A 28 -11.08 -8.32 -14.03
CA ALA A 28 -9.67 -7.93 -13.91
C ALA A 28 -9.04 -7.57 -15.26
N SER A 29 -9.35 -8.32 -16.33
CA SER A 29 -8.86 -8.06 -17.69
C SER A 29 -9.44 -6.77 -18.28
N GLN A 30 -10.71 -6.47 -18.04
CA GLN A 30 -11.34 -5.21 -18.50
C GLN A 30 -10.80 -3.98 -17.74
N ASN A 31 -10.53 -4.10 -16.44
CA ASN A 31 -9.94 -3.01 -15.65
C ASN A 31 -8.46 -2.78 -16.00
N ALA A 32 -7.70 -3.84 -16.29
CA ALA A 32 -6.32 -3.72 -16.75
C ALA A 32 -6.24 -2.99 -18.10
N LYS A 33 -7.07 -3.37 -19.08
CA LYS A 33 -7.11 -2.71 -20.40
C LYS A 33 -7.49 -1.22 -20.32
N ARG A 34 -8.45 -0.85 -19.44
CA ARG A 34 -8.81 0.55 -19.17
C ARG A 34 -7.70 1.33 -18.47
N ALA A 35 -6.95 0.71 -17.55
CA ALA A 35 -5.83 1.35 -16.87
C ALA A 35 -4.65 1.62 -17.83
N THR A 36 -4.39 0.71 -18.77
CA THR A 36 -3.32 0.85 -19.77
C THR A 36 -3.64 1.88 -20.86
N GLN A 37 -4.91 2.04 -21.25
CA GLN A 37 -5.32 3.10 -22.19
C GLN A 37 -5.27 4.49 -21.53
N ASN A 38 -5.72 4.62 -20.29
CA ASN A 38 -5.66 5.90 -19.56
C ASN A 38 -4.23 6.38 -19.26
N SER A 39 -3.26 5.46 -19.09
CA SER A 39 -1.88 5.82 -18.73
C SER A 39 -1.07 6.43 -19.88
N ALA A 40 -1.38 6.07 -21.14
CA ALA A 40 -0.69 6.57 -22.33
C ALA A 40 -1.22 7.94 -22.82
N GLU A 41 -2.49 8.27 -22.56
CA GLU A 41 -3.13 9.53 -22.98
C GLU A 41 -2.89 10.71 -22.01
N LEU A 42 -2.58 10.41 -20.74
CA LEU A 42 -2.33 11.44 -19.71
C LEU A 42 -1.11 12.35 -19.98
N PRO A 43 0.04 11.87 -20.47
CA PRO A 43 1.21 12.70 -20.75
C PRO A 43 1.00 13.66 -21.94
N THR A 44 0.30 13.19 -22.98
CA THR A 44 0.01 13.97 -24.20
C THR A 44 -1.02 15.05 -23.92
N LEU A 45 -2.09 14.72 -23.17
CA LEU A 45 -3.08 15.69 -22.72
C LEU A 45 -2.46 16.80 -21.85
N LYS A 46 -1.58 16.43 -20.90
CA LYS A 46 -0.91 17.42 -20.03
C LYS A 46 -0.02 18.38 -20.83
N ARG A 47 0.70 17.89 -21.85
CA ARG A 47 1.51 18.74 -22.73
C ARG A 47 0.63 19.67 -23.57
N ALA A 48 -0.44 19.16 -24.16
CA ALA A 48 -1.40 19.94 -24.94
C ALA A 48 -2.10 21.03 -24.10
N VAL A 49 -2.54 20.70 -22.89
CA VAL A 49 -3.14 21.67 -21.95
C VAL A 49 -2.14 22.77 -21.57
N ARG A 50 -0.87 22.42 -21.35
CA ARG A 50 0.17 23.39 -21.00
C ARG A 50 0.51 24.32 -22.17
N ALA A 51 0.54 23.78 -23.39
CA ALA A 51 0.75 24.57 -24.60
C ALA A 51 -0.42 25.53 -24.89
N ASN A 52 -1.66 25.11 -24.63
CA ASN A 52 -2.86 25.92 -24.87
C ASN A 52 -3.22 26.87 -23.71
N TRP A 53 -2.54 26.77 -22.56
CA TRP A 53 -2.82 27.59 -21.38
C TRP A 53 -2.77 29.10 -21.62
N PRO A 54 -1.80 29.67 -22.35
CA PRO A 54 -1.76 31.11 -22.60
C PRO A 54 -2.99 31.62 -23.35
N ALA A 55 -3.46 30.86 -24.35
CA ALA A 55 -4.65 31.21 -25.13
C ALA A 55 -5.93 31.14 -24.28
N VAL A 56 -6.08 30.06 -23.49
CA VAL A 56 -7.22 29.90 -22.58
C VAL A 56 -7.22 30.98 -21.49
N LYS A 57 -6.05 31.37 -21.00
CA LYS A 57 -5.90 32.46 -20.02
C LYS A 57 -6.37 33.80 -20.61
N ALA A 58 -5.95 34.14 -21.82
CA ALA A 58 -6.37 35.37 -22.49
C ALA A 58 -7.89 35.44 -22.69
N GLN A 59 -8.52 34.32 -23.09
CA GLN A 59 -9.97 34.22 -23.21
C GLN A 59 -10.68 34.41 -21.86
N LEU A 60 -10.15 33.82 -20.77
CA LEU A 60 -10.69 33.99 -19.42
C LEU A 60 -10.57 35.44 -18.92
N GLU A 61 -9.48 36.13 -19.24
CA GLU A 61 -9.29 37.55 -18.89
C GLU A 61 -10.27 38.46 -19.65
N GLN A 62 -10.49 38.20 -20.94
CA GLN A 62 -11.49 38.92 -21.75
C GLN A 62 -12.91 38.70 -21.24
N LEU A 63 -13.29 37.46 -20.97
CA LEU A 63 -14.58 37.14 -20.34
C LEU A 63 -14.69 37.79 -18.97
N GLY A 64 -13.60 37.83 -18.22
CA GLY A 64 -13.44 38.53 -16.94
C GLY A 64 -13.87 40.00 -17.00
N ALA A 65 -13.52 40.70 -18.08
CA ALA A 65 -13.83 42.11 -18.27
C ALA A 65 -15.27 42.37 -18.72
N CYS A 66 -15.89 41.41 -19.44
CA CYS A 66 -17.22 41.57 -20.02
C CYS A 66 -18.36 41.02 -19.15
N LEU A 67 -18.06 40.24 -18.11
CA LEU A 67 -19.07 39.57 -17.29
C LEU A 67 -19.54 40.44 -16.11
N PRO A 68 -20.85 40.43 -15.79
CA PRO A 68 -21.35 41.03 -14.56
C PRO A 68 -20.73 40.39 -13.31
N LYS A 69 -20.53 41.20 -12.26
CA LYS A 69 -19.90 40.77 -10.99
C LYS A 69 -20.46 39.47 -10.42
N GLN A 70 -21.78 39.27 -10.50
CA GLN A 70 -22.44 38.05 -10.00
C GLN A 70 -22.00 36.79 -10.74
N LYS A 71 -21.85 36.86 -12.07
CA LYS A 71 -21.40 35.73 -12.89
C LYS A 71 -19.92 35.43 -12.69
N LEU A 72 -19.10 36.45 -12.44
CA LEU A 72 -17.70 36.29 -12.07
C LEU A 72 -17.54 35.54 -10.74
N ILE A 73 -18.31 35.91 -9.72
CA ILE A 73 -18.31 35.22 -8.42
C ILE A 73 -18.69 33.75 -8.58
N GLN A 74 -19.72 33.45 -9.38
CA GLN A 74 -20.12 32.07 -9.69
C GLN A 74 -18.99 31.29 -10.39
N ALA A 75 -18.36 31.86 -11.42
CA ALA A 75 -17.27 31.22 -12.14
C ALA A 75 -16.06 30.93 -11.24
N ILE A 76 -15.64 31.90 -10.42
CA ILE A 76 -14.56 31.74 -9.45
C ILE A 76 -14.88 30.63 -8.44
N THR A 77 -16.12 30.56 -7.98
CA THR A 77 -16.57 29.54 -7.01
C THR A 77 -16.47 28.14 -7.63
N VAL A 78 -16.98 27.95 -8.85
CA VAL A 78 -16.90 26.67 -9.57
C VAL A 78 -15.46 26.25 -9.81
N LEU A 79 -14.59 27.17 -10.24
CA LEU A 79 -13.16 26.89 -10.45
C LEU A 79 -12.44 26.55 -9.13
N SER A 80 -12.76 27.28 -8.06
CA SER A 80 -12.23 27.03 -6.72
C SER A 80 -12.65 25.67 -6.20
N GLU A 81 -13.92 25.28 -6.36
CA GLU A 81 -14.41 23.95 -6.01
C GLU A 81 -13.76 22.84 -6.84
N ALA A 82 -13.67 23.02 -8.16
CA ALA A 82 -13.01 22.05 -9.04
C ALA A 82 -11.54 21.86 -8.65
N ARG A 83 -10.82 22.94 -8.34
CA ARG A 83 -9.45 22.90 -7.81
C ARG A 83 -9.40 22.17 -6.47
N LYS A 84 -10.30 22.51 -5.54
CA LYS A 84 -10.33 21.89 -4.21
C LYS A 84 -10.58 20.38 -4.31
N ARG A 85 -11.52 19.95 -5.13
CA ARG A 85 -11.84 18.52 -5.35
C ARG A 85 -10.68 17.74 -5.95
N ARG A 86 -9.92 18.33 -6.89
CA ARG A 86 -8.83 17.65 -7.60
C ARG A 86 -7.50 17.68 -6.85
N PHE A 87 -7.18 18.79 -6.19
CA PHE A 87 -5.82 19.07 -5.71
C PHE A 87 -5.73 19.35 -4.21
N LEU A 88 -6.83 19.68 -3.53
CA LEU A 88 -6.77 19.77 -2.07
C LEU A 88 -6.75 18.35 -1.51
N ARG A 89 -5.66 18.03 -0.84
CA ARG A 89 -5.55 16.79 -0.08
C ARG A 89 -6.64 16.80 0.99
N SER A 90 -7.48 15.76 1.02
CA SER A 90 -8.46 15.61 2.10
C SER A 90 -7.74 15.67 3.44
N ARG A 91 -8.22 16.53 4.35
CA ARG A 91 -7.72 16.56 5.73
C ARG A 91 -8.10 15.30 6.51
N ARG A 92 -9.02 14.48 5.98
CA ARG A 92 -9.31 13.17 6.53
C ARG A 92 -8.18 12.22 6.13
N PRO A 93 -7.43 11.64 7.08
CA PRO A 93 -6.40 10.67 6.76
C PRO A 93 -7.01 9.51 5.97
N LYS A 94 -6.29 9.04 4.93
CA LYS A 94 -6.72 7.91 4.08
C LYS A 94 -7.03 6.65 4.91
N TYR A 95 -6.43 6.54 6.09
CA TYR A 95 -6.50 5.38 6.96
C TYR A 95 -7.01 5.71 8.38
N GLY A 96 -7.98 6.61 8.56
CA GLY A 96 -8.64 6.80 9.88
C GLY A 96 -7.69 7.20 11.03
N SER A 97 -8.12 7.01 12.28
CA SER A 97 -7.26 7.21 13.46
C SER A 97 -6.18 6.13 13.57
N MET A 98 -5.03 6.50 14.12
CA MET A 98 -3.73 5.82 13.99
C MET A 98 -3.54 4.59 14.89
N ASN A 99 -4.61 3.83 15.18
CA ASN A 99 -4.55 2.59 15.98
C ASN A 99 -4.64 1.36 15.08
N LYS A 100 -3.74 1.24 14.10
CA LYS A 100 -3.65 0.07 13.20
C LYS A 100 -2.36 -0.74 13.36
N GLY A 101 -1.55 -0.40 14.37
CA GLY A 101 -0.39 -1.21 14.73
C GLY A 101 -0.84 -2.46 15.47
N PHE A 102 -0.01 -3.50 15.39
CA PHE A 102 -0.14 -4.67 16.26
C PHE A 102 0.13 -4.25 17.70
N THR A 103 -0.63 -4.79 18.66
CA THR A 103 -0.18 -4.83 20.05
C THR A 103 0.90 -5.90 20.21
N GLU A 104 1.62 -5.88 21.34
CA GLU A 104 2.65 -6.89 21.63
C GLU A 104 2.04 -8.31 21.63
N GLU A 105 0.86 -8.48 22.19
CA GLU A 105 0.17 -9.78 22.26
C GLU A 105 -0.26 -10.27 20.87
N GLU A 106 -0.68 -9.35 20.00
CA GLU A 106 -1.03 -9.69 18.62
C GLU A 106 0.22 -10.03 17.80
N LEU A 107 1.35 -9.36 18.07
CA LEU A 107 2.63 -9.62 17.42
C LEU A 107 3.20 -11.00 17.83
N GLU A 108 3.15 -11.34 19.12
CA GLU A 108 3.51 -12.67 19.60
C GLU A 108 2.64 -13.75 18.94
N ARG A 109 1.33 -13.51 18.87
CA ARG A 109 0.41 -14.43 18.20
C ARG A 109 0.77 -14.59 16.73
N PHE A 110 1.10 -13.50 16.04
CA PHE A 110 1.55 -13.54 14.65
C PHE A 110 2.79 -14.42 14.49
N PHE A 111 3.83 -14.24 15.31
CA PHE A 111 5.07 -15.03 15.19
C PHE A 111 4.87 -16.53 15.43
N ARG A 112 3.91 -16.92 16.27
CA ARG A 112 3.56 -18.35 16.48
C ARG A 112 2.99 -19.03 15.24
N PHE A 113 2.39 -18.28 14.31
CA PHE A 113 1.82 -18.82 13.06
C PHE A 113 2.79 -18.78 11.88
N VAL A 114 3.98 -18.19 12.04
CA VAL A 114 4.99 -18.17 10.98
C VAL A 114 5.85 -19.42 11.12
N ASP A 115 5.63 -20.41 10.26
CA ASP A 115 6.32 -21.71 10.33
C ASP A 115 7.81 -21.62 9.93
N ASP A 116 8.12 -20.81 8.92
CA ASP A 116 9.48 -20.67 8.39
C ASP A 116 10.30 -19.70 9.25
N GLU A 117 11.40 -20.20 9.82
CA GLU A 117 12.31 -19.44 10.66
C GLU A 117 12.90 -18.22 9.92
N ARG A 118 13.14 -18.34 8.61
CA ARG A 118 13.64 -17.23 7.80
C ARG A 118 12.63 -16.09 7.75
N PHE A 119 11.35 -16.40 7.54
CA PHE A 119 10.31 -15.38 7.51
C PHE A 119 10.05 -14.81 8.89
N ARG A 120 10.11 -15.65 9.93
CA ARG A 120 10.01 -15.21 11.32
C ARG A 120 11.08 -14.16 11.62
N LEU A 121 12.34 -14.43 11.30
CA LEU A 121 13.45 -13.51 11.51
C LEU A 121 13.26 -12.20 10.72
N ILE A 122 12.89 -12.28 9.44
CA ILE A 122 12.62 -11.09 8.60
C ILE A 122 11.52 -10.22 9.24
N PHE A 123 10.41 -10.81 9.66
CA PHE A 123 9.32 -10.08 10.27
C PHE A 123 9.72 -9.48 11.63
N SER A 124 10.57 -10.16 12.42
CA SER A 124 11.15 -9.60 13.65
C SER A 124 11.99 -8.37 13.36
N PHE A 125 12.86 -8.41 12.35
CA PHE A 125 13.61 -7.23 11.90
C PHE A 125 12.68 -6.06 11.51
N GLN A 126 11.55 -6.34 10.85
CA GLN A 126 10.57 -5.31 10.52
C GLN A 126 9.87 -4.73 11.77
N ALA A 127 9.50 -5.58 12.72
CA ALA A 127 8.78 -5.16 13.92
C ALA A 127 9.65 -4.29 14.84
N PHE A 128 10.90 -4.70 15.09
CA PHE A 128 11.79 -4.02 16.03
C PHE A 128 12.57 -2.85 15.43
N LEU A 129 13.02 -2.95 14.17
CA LEU A 129 13.80 -1.89 13.53
C LEU A 129 12.98 -1.00 12.59
N GLY A 130 11.68 -1.30 12.42
CA GLY A 130 10.78 -0.50 11.57
C GLY A 130 11.12 -0.57 10.08
N LEU A 131 11.75 -1.65 9.63
CA LEU A 131 12.20 -1.78 8.24
C LEU A 131 11.04 -1.91 7.27
N ARG A 132 11.17 -1.26 6.11
CA ARG A 132 10.24 -1.49 5.00
C ARG A 132 10.47 -2.88 4.44
N ILE A 133 9.41 -3.48 3.89
CA ILE A 133 9.49 -4.83 3.31
C ILE A 133 10.61 -4.96 2.27
N GLY A 134 10.81 -3.94 1.42
CA GLY A 134 11.87 -3.93 0.42
C GLY A 134 13.29 -3.83 1.00
N GLU A 135 13.43 -3.23 2.18
CA GLU A 135 14.71 -3.16 2.91
C GLU A 135 14.98 -4.51 3.60
N ALA A 136 13.97 -5.06 4.27
CA ALA A 136 14.07 -6.31 5.03
C ALA A 136 14.44 -7.52 4.15
N ILE A 137 13.85 -7.64 2.95
CA ILE A 137 14.18 -8.73 2.01
C ILE A 137 15.59 -8.63 1.41
N ARG A 138 16.23 -7.46 1.50
CA ARG A 138 17.57 -7.20 0.93
C ARG A 138 18.69 -7.32 1.96
N ILE A 139 18.36 -7.59 3.22
CA ILE A 139 19.35 -7.79 4.28
C ILE A 139 20.21 -9.00 3.91
N ASN A 140 21.53 -8.80 3.95
CA ASN A 140 22.51 -9.87 3.85
C ASN A 140 23.33 -9.94 5.13
N VAL A 141 23.94 -11.10 5.40
CA VAL A 141 24.83 -11.28 6.56
C VAL A 141 25.99 -10.27 6.56
N LYS A 142 26.52 -9.92 5.38
CA LYS A 142 27.57 -8.89 5.22
C LYS A 142 27.16 -7.48 5.70
N ASP A 143 25.87 -7.22 5.81
CA ASP A 143 25.34 -5.92 6.22
C ASP A 143 25.17 -5.85 7.75
N ILE A 144 25.42 -6.95 8.46
CA ILE A 144 25.35 -7.04 9.93
C ILE A 144 26.77 -6.97 10.50
N ASN A 145 27.03 -5.96 11.33
CA ASN A 145 28.28 -5.88 12.08
C ASN A 145 28.13 -6.63 13.40
N LEU A 146 28.74 -7.82 13.48
CA LEU A 146 28.65 -8.68 14.67
C LEU A 146 29.33 -8.09 15.91
N ARG A 147 30.28 -7.16 15.74
CA ARG A 147 31.01 -6.54 16.86
C ARG A 147 30.21 -5.40 17.48
N THR A 148 29.60 -4.55 16.65
CA THR A 148 28.82 -3.39 17.12
C THR A 148 27.33 -3.69 17.25
N ARG A 149 26.87 -4.84 16.73
CA ARG A 149 25.45 -5.26 16.65
C ARG A 149 24.61 -4.27 15.86
N GLU A 150 25.16 -3.80 14.74
CA GLU A 150 24.51 -2.83 13.87
C GLU A 150 24.12 -3.47 12.54
N LEU A 151 22.90 -3.19 12.10
CA LEU A 151 22.42 -3.49 10.77
C LEU A 151 22.63 -2.27 9.87
N ARG A 152 23.37 -2.44 8.78
CA ARG A 152 23.49 -1.46 7.71
C ARG A 152 22.33 -1.61 6.73
N THR A 153 21.57 -0.55 6.51
CA THR A 153 20.46 -0.53 5.55
C THR A 153 20.63 0.59 4.54
N PHE A 154 20.18 0.37 3.31
CA PHE A 154 20.19 1.39 2.26
C PHE A 154 18.77 1.84 1.95
N THR A 155 18.47 3.11 2.21
CA THR A 155 17.15 3.68 1.95
C THR A 155 17.05 4.19 0.52
N GLU A 156 16.38 3.42 -0.35
CA GLU A 156 16.28 3.68 -1.80
C GLU A 156 15.74 5.08 -2.13
N LYS A 157 14.77 5.57 -1.34
CA LYS A 157 14.14 6.88 -1.56
C LYS A 157 15.07 8.06 -1.27
N SER A 158 15.93 7.93 -0.28
CA SER A 158 16.87 8.98 0.15
C SER A 158 18.26 8.82 -0.47
N GLY A 159 18.58 7.63 -0.96
CA GLY A 159 19.93 7.27 -1.42
C GLY A 159 20.96 7.28 -0.28
N LYS A 160 20.52 7.12 0.97
CA LYS A 160 21.38 7.17 2.16
C LYS A 160 21.54 5.78 2.77
N THR A 161 22.65 5.60 3.46
CA THR A 161 22.93 4.41 4.25
C THR A 161 22.71 4.74 5.71
N ASP A 162 21.85 3.97 6.36
CA ASP A 162 21.51 4.11 7.77
C ASP A 162 22.07 2.90 8.54
N TYR A 163 22.48 3.13 9.79
CA TYR A 163 22.98 2.11 10.70
C TYR A 163 22.02 2.00 11.88
N LEU A 164 21.47 0.81 12.10
CA LEU A 164 20.44 0.55 13.10
C LEU A 164 20.98 -0.43 14.13
N LEU A 165 20.90 -0.09 15.41
CA LEU A 165 21.26 -1.00 16.50
C LEU A 165 20.24 -2.14 16.59
N ILE A 166 20.74 -3.37 16.57
CA ILE A 166 19.94 -4.58 16.70
C ILE A 166 19.77 -4.88 18.20
N PRO A 167 18.53 -5.04 18.70
CA PRO A 167 18.28 -5.49 20.07
C PRO A 167 18.90 -6.87 20.36
N ASP A 168 19.30 -7.09 21.61
CA ASP A 168 20.05 -8.29 22.03
C ASP A 168 19.33 -9.60 21.65
N HIS A 169 18.04 -9.72 21.97
CA HIS A 169 17.24 -10.91 21.67
C HIS A 169 17.15 -11.20 20.15
N LEU A 170 17.05 -10.15 19.33
CA LEU A 170 16.99 -10.29 17.88
C LEU A 170 18.36 -10.67 17.31
N PHE A 171 19.42 -10.13 17.89
CA PHE A 171 20.78 -10.45 17.51
C PHE A 171 21.12 -11.92 17.81
N GLU A 172 20.74 -12.43 18.98
CA GLU A 172 20.90 -13.84 19.35
C GLU A 172 20.15 -14.77 18.39
N ALA A 173 18.87 -14.49 18.10
CA ALA A 173 18.09 -15.25 17.12
C ALA A 173 18.74 -15.20 15.72
N THR A 174 19.35 -14.08 15.35
CA THR A 174 20.08 -13.96 14.08
C THR A 174 21.33 -14.83 14.06
N LEU A 175 22.09 -14.87 15.17
CA LEU A 175 23.26 -15.74 15.29
C LEU A 175 22.89 -17.21 15.22
N GLU A 176 21.81 -17.61 15.91
CA GLU A 176 21.28 -18.97 15.87
C GLU A 176 20.92 -19.37 14.43
N PHE A 177 20.18 -18.51 13.72
CA PHE A 177 19.81 -18.73 12.32
C PHE A 177 21.01 -18.82 11.37
N ILE A 178 22.08 -18.05 11.60
CA ILE A 178 23.29 -18.12 10.76
C ILE A 178 24.11 -19.37 11.06
N SER A 179 24.04 -19.88 12.31
CA SER A 179 24.80 -21.04 12.75
C SER A 179 24.16 -22.38 12.37
N ALA A 180 22.85 -22.40 12.12
CA ALA A 180 22.07 -23.55 11.70
C ALA A 180 22.30 -23.90 10.22
#